data_AF-A0A1V6Q284-F1
#
_entry.id   AF-A0A1V6Q284-F1
#
_cell.length_a   1.000
_cell.length_b   1.000
_cell.length_c   1.000
_cell.angle_alpha   90.00
_cell.angle_beta   90.00
_cell.angle_gamma   90.00
#
_symmetry.space_group_name_H-M   'P 1'
#
loop_
_entity.id
_entity.type
_entity.pdbx_description
1 polymer ?
#
loop_
_entity_poly.entity_id
_entity_poly.type
_entity_poly.pdbx_seq_one_letter_code
_entity_poly.pdbx_strand_id
1 'polypeptide(L)'
;MSLSVDFGLATPPRPQTRQNRTPTEQEMFDLELQRIDHDRFNLPYATHLIGSSVAGIRKVITQKYEDTKHGTQYLKFSNVPPSIASNYISKGCRQSYDASSRILIITIPGRIHDSAAPHFAFALQTAIVEANLEDETQATGSGRVKGNMCYKEPDGSWIPSTPPPTDDTWPSVVAEVAYSESSRRLHLDASWWLANSQGEVKVVILIFVDQERANITFESIINSQPIITLRNGRPRFQPVTRQKIEVSRPPGGSTMPVSCVPAEPLHVSCEELLRRAPVPPETDADIPVQSLIKVATKIWNIQHV
;
A
#
# COMPACT_ATOMS: atom_id res chain seq x y z
N MET A 1 -40.49 40.97 64.03
CA MET A 1 -39.68 40.97 62.79
C MET A 1 -39.39 39.53 62.42
N SER A 2 -40.09 38.98 61.43
CA SER A 2 -39.76 37.70 60.80
C SER A 2 -39.80 37.93 59.30
N LEU A 3 -38.64 37.82 58.67
CA LEU A 3 -38.44 37.88 57.23
C LEU A 3 -38.55 36.46 56.68
N SER A 4 -39.52 36.22 55.80
CA SER A 4 -39.55 35.04 54.93
C SER A 4 -38.72 35.36 53.68
N VAL A 5 -37.77 34.48 53.34
CA VAL A 5 -36.99 34.55 52.10
C VAL A 5 -37.33 33.32 51.27
N ASP A 6 -37.94 33.55 50.10
CA ASP A 6 -38.25 32.53 49.10
C ASP A 6 -36.97 32.00 48.44
N PHE A 7 -36.74 30.69 48.48
CA PHE A 7 -35.74 30.01 47.67
C PHE A 7 -36.36 29.59 46.34
N GLY A 8 -36.20 30.43 45.31
CA GLY A 8 -36.49 30.06 43.94
C GLY A 8 -35.52 28.99 43.43
N LEU A 9 -35.99 27.75 43.27
CA LEU A 9 -35.24 26.68 42.61
C LEU A 9 -35.11 26.98 41.11
N ALA A 10 -33.91 27.35 40.66
CA ALA A 10 -33.58 27.49 39.26
C ALA A 10 -33.57 26.12 38.57
N THR A 11 -34.42 25.93 37.56
CA THR A 11 -34.41 24.76 36.69
C THR A 11 -33.10 24.68 35.89
N PRO A 12 -32.49 23.49 35.73
CA PRO A 12 -31.26 23.35 34.96
C PRO A 12 -31.51 23.65 33.48
N PRO A 13 -30.51 24.20 32.75
CA PRO A 13 -30.65 24.49 31.33
C PRO A 13 -30.86 23.19 30.55
N ARG A 14 -31.82 23.21 29.63
CA ARG A 14 -32.08 22.10 28.70
C ARG A 14 -30.79 21.77 27.93
N PRO A 15 -30.45 20.49 27.74
CA PRO A 15 -29.33 20.10 26.89
C PRO A 15 -29.57 20.64 25.49
N GLN A 16 -28.67 21.50 25.01
CA GLN A 16 -28.69 21.94 23.62
C GLN A 16 -28.56 20.71 22.75
N THR A 17 -29.60 20.44 21.97
CA THR A 17 -29.57 19.46 20.88
C THR A 17 -28.40 19.82 19.97
N ARG A 18 -27.38 18.96 19.93
CA ARG A 18 -26.28 19.03 18.96
C ARG A 18 -26.93 19.12 17.57
N GLN A 19 -26.94 20.30 16.96
CA GLN A 19 -27.38 20.43 15.59
C GLN A 19 -26.42 19.60 14.74
N ASN A 20 -26.94 18.54 14.11
CA ASN A 20 -26.20 17.77 13.12
C ASN A 20 -25.98 18.67 11.91
N ARG A 21 -24.90 19.47 11.94
CA ARG A 21 -24.43 20.18 10.76
C ARG A 21 -23.94 19.13 9.75
N THR A 22 -24.28 19.31 8.48
CA THR A 22 -23.70 18.51 7.41
C THR A 22 -22.18 18.72 7.43
N PRO A 23 -21.38 17.64 7.46
CA PRO A 23 -19.92 17.77 7.43
C PRO A 23 -19.47 18.53 6.19
N THR A 24 -18.45 19.37 6.36
CA THR A 24 -17.77 20.04 5.25
C THR A 24 -17.09 19.03 4.34
N GLU A 25 -16.79 19.38 3.08
CA GLU A 25 -16.06 18.50 2.16
C GLU A 25 -14.70 18.07 2.73
N GLN A 26 -14.04 18.95 3.50
CA GLN A 26 -12.79 18.64 4.18
C GLN A 26 -12.99 17.58 5.27
N GLU A 27 -14.00 17.75 6.13
CA GLU A 27 -14.34 16.75 7.15
C GLU A 27 -14.73 15.41 6.51
N MET A 28 -15.44 15.42 5.38
CA MET A 28 -15.78 14.20 4.63
C MET A 28 -14.54 13.47 4.09
N PHE A 29 -13.57 14.21 3.54
CA PHE A 29 -12.31 13.64 3.04
C PHE A 29 -11.47 13.08 4.18
N ASP A 30 -11.34 13.81 5.29
CA ASP A 30 -10.58 13.34 6.45
C ASP A 30 -11.24 12.09 7.07
N LEU A 31 -12.57 12.02 7.11
CA LEU A 31 -13.31 10.83 7.52
C LEU A 31 -13.10 9.65 6.56
N GLU A 32 -13.00 9.91 5.26
CA GLU A 32 -12.70 8.87 4.27
C GLU A 32 -11.28 8.33 4.42
N LEU A 33 -10.27 9.19 4.62
CA LEU A 33 -8.91 8.76 4.95
C LEU A 33 -8.87 7.96 6.24
N GLN A 34 -9.57 8.40 7.29
CA GLN A 34 -9.69 7.65 8.54
C GLN A 34 -10.31 6.26 8.31
N ARG A 35 -11.34 6.16 7.47
CA ARG A 35 -11.95 4.86 7.12
C ARG A 35 -10.96 3.96 6.39
N ILE A 36 -10.25 4.46 5.39
CA ILE A 36 -9.25 3.71 4.62
C ILE A 36 -8.12 3.23 5.54
N ASP A 37 -7.60 4.12 6.39
CA ASP A 37 -6.59 3.80 7.38
C ASP A 37 -7.13 2.70 8.33
N HIS A 38 -8.33 2.85 8.89
CA HIS A 38 -8.90 1.91 9.84
C HIS A 38 -9.20 0.51 9.25
N ASP A 39 -9.82 0.46 8.06
CA ASP A 39 -10.15 -0.79 7.37
C ASP A 39 -8.89 -1.62 7.09
N ARG A 40 -7.76 -0.95 6.87
CA ARG A 40 -6.46 -1.58 6.71
C ARG A 40 -5.90 -2.19 8.00
N PHE A 41 -6.34 -1.79 9.19
CA PHE A 41 -5.94 -2.46 10.43
C PHE A 41 -6.86 -3.61 10.85
N ASN A 42 -7.92 -3.87 10.07
CA ASN A 42 -8.82 -5.00 10.26
C ASN A 42 -8.29 -6.27 9.57
N LEU A 43 -7.41 -7.00 10.27
CA LEU A 43 -6.78 -8.24 9.80
C LEU A 43 -7.30 -9.45 10.60
N PRO A 44 -8.40 -10.11 10.18
CA PRO A 44 -8.96 -11.25 10.91
C PRO A 44 -8.05 -12.48 10.93
N TYR A 45 -7.11 -12.57 9.99
CA TYR A 45 -6.14 -13.66 9.87
C TYR A 45 -4.79 -13.36 10.56
N ALA A 46 -4.58 -12.15 11.09
CA ALA A 46 -3.33 -11.82 11.76
C ALA A 46 -3.23 -12.51 13.13
N THR A 47 -2.01 -12.84 13.56
CA THR A 47 -1.79 -13.28 14.93
C THR A 47 -1.89 -12.05 15.86
N HIS A 48 -2.89 -12.03 16.73
CA HIS A 48 -3.12 -10.94 17.68
C HIS A 48 -2.22 -11.06 18.91
N LEU A 49 -1.48 -9.99 19.20
CA LEU A 49 -0.48 -9.93 20.26
C LEU A 49 -0.55 -8.58 20.99
N ILE A 50 0.03 -8.50 22.18
CA ILE A 50 0.24 -7.24 22.90
C ILE A 50 1.72 -6.87 22.77
N GLY A 51 2.01 -5.69 22.23
CA GLY A 51 3.38 -5.22 22.07
C GLY A 51 3.68 -4.10 23.06
N SER A 52 4.56 -4.34 24.02
CA SER A 52 4.94 -3.33 25.02
C SER A 52 6.43 -2.93 24.97
N SER A 53 7.27 -3.64 24.21
CA SER A 53 8.68 -3.31 24.03
C SER A 53 9.23 -3.80 22.68
N VAL A 54 10.27 -3.14 22.17
CA VAL A 54 10.98 -3.55 20.94
C VAL A 54 11.53 -4.98 21.08
N ALA A 55 12.13 -5.31 22.22
CA ALA A 55 12.73 -6.63 22.46
C ALA A 55 11.66 -7.74 22.46
N GLY A 56 10.50 -7.50 23.09
CA GLY A 56 9.39 -8.45 23.09
C GLY A 56 8.84 -8.70 21.70
N ILE A 57 8.61 -7.63 20.92
CA ILE A 57 8.12 -7.73 19.54
C ILE A 57 9.14 -8.48 18.67
N ARG A 58 10.44 -8.14 18.75
CA ARG A 58 11.52 -8.84 18.03
C ARG A 58 11.54 -10.33 18.33
N LYS A 59 11.41 -10.71 19.60
CA LYS A 59 11.40 -12.12 20.00
C LYS A 59 10.27 -12.89 19.31
N VAL A 60 9.07 -12.31 19.25
CA VAL A 60 7.93 -12.94 18.57
C VAL A 60 8.18 -13.02 17.06
N ILE A 61 8.72 -11.97 16.45
CA ILE A 61 9.09 -11.98 15.03
C ILE A 61 10.07 -13.11 14.74
N THR A 62 11.15 -13.24 15.53
CA THR A 62 12.16 -14.30 15.33
C THR A 62 11.54 -15.69 15.44
N GLN A 63 10.67 -15.93 16.43
CA GLN A 63 9.97 -17.20 16.57
C GLN A 63 9.11 -17.51 15.34
N LYS A 64 8.36 -16.52 14.84
CA LYS A 64 7.51 -16.67 13.68
C LYS A 64 8.28 -16.75 12.37
N TYR A 65 9.48 -16.16 12.31
CA TYR A 65 10.36 -16.21 11.15
C TYR A 65 10.77 -17.65 10.82
N GLU A 66 11.08 -18.45 11.84
CA GLU A 66 11.39 -19.89 11.68
C GLU A 66 10.20 -20.69 11.11
N ASP A 67 8.97 -20.21 11.32
CA ASP A 67 7.72 -20.81 10.82
C ASP A 67 7.31 -20.31 9.41
N THR A 68 8.07 -19.41 8.77
CA THR A 68 7.73 -18.80 7.45
C THR A 68 7.78 -19.77 6.26
N LYS A 69 7.98 -21.07 6.51
CA LYS A 69 7.92 -22.13 5.48
C LYS A 69 6.60 -22.13 4.69
N HIS A 70 5.54 -21.53 5.22
CA HIS A 70 4.20 -21.52 4.63
C HIS A 70 3.76 -20.17 4.02
N GLY A 71 4.65 -19.17 3.90
CA GLY A 71 4.36 -17.89 3.24
C GLY A 71 4.40 -16.67 4.16
N THR A 72 3.84 -15.55 3.69
CA THR A 72 3.82 -14.27 4.41
C THR A 72 2.94 -14.35 5.65
N GLN A 73 3.49 -13.89 6.79
CA GLN A 73 2.78 -13.85 8.07
C GLN A 73 2.52 -12.41 8.52
N TYR A 74 1.43 -12.22 9.26
CA TYR A 74 1.06 -10.92 9.81
C TYR A 74 0.85 -11.00 11.31
N LEU A 75 1.53 -10.11 12.01
CA LEU A 75 1.45 -9.98 13.45
C LEU A 75 0.81 -8.64 13.77
N LYS A 76 -0.33 -8.67 14.47
CA LYS A 76 -1.07 -7.49 14.90
C LYS A 76 -0.81 -7.26 16.38
N PHE A 77 0.05 -6.31 16.70
CA PHE A 77 0.36 -5.90 18.06
C PHE A 77 -0.55 -4.74 18.48
N SER A 78 -1.28 -4.92 19.57
CA SER A 78 -2.11 -3.87 20.18
C SER A 78 -1.37 -3.19 21.33
N ASN A 79 -1.79 -1.98 21.69
CA ASN A 79 -1.22 -1.15 22.76
C ASN A 79 0.27 -0.79 22.57
N VAL A 80 0.74 -0.71 21.32
CA VAL A 80 2.11 -0.32 21.02
C VAL A 80 2.28 1.20 21.13
N PRO A 81 3.14 1.72 22.01
CA PRO A 81 3.40 3.16 22.10
C PRO A 81 4.06 3.70 20.82
N PRO A 82 3.84 4.98 20.45
CA PRO A 82 4.47 5.58 19.27
C PRO A 82 6.00 5.52 19.30
N SER A 83 6.59 5.66 20.50
CA SER A 83 8.04 5.56 20.71
C SER A 83 8.62 4.18 20.45
N ILE A 84 7.81 3.12 20.50
CA ILE A 84 8.20 1.76 20.14
C ILE A 84 8.02 1.58 18.63
N ALA A 85 6.87 1.98 18.09
CA ALA A 85 6.53 1.82 16.68
C ALA A 85 7.48 2.59 15.75
N SER A 86 7.93 3.79 16.14
CA SER A 86 8.86 4.60 15.35
C SER A 86 10.19 3.89 15.03
N ASN A 87 10.60 2.93 15.85
CA ASN A 87 11.81 2.14 15.58
C ASN A 87 11.62 1.23 14.37
N TYR A 88 12.70 1.00 13.62
CA TYR A 88 12.79 -0.16 12.72
C TYR A 88 12.90 -1.43 13.55
N ILE A 89 11.77 -2.11 13.73
CA ILE A 89 11.66 -3.23 14.67
C ILE A 89 12.50 -4.41 14.21
N SER A 90 12.41 -4.84 12.95
CA SER A 90 13.21 -5.96 12.45
C SER A 90 13.59 -5.72 11.00
N LYS A 91 14.84 -6.08 10.65
CA LYS A 91 15.26 -6.11 9.25
C LYS A 91 14.45 -7.18 8.51
N GLY A 92 14.14 -6.92 7.24
CA GLY A 92 13.41 -7.86 6.38
C GLY A 92 11.90 -7.91 6.62
N CYS A 93 11.36 -7.25 7.65
CA CYS A 93 9.91 -7.12 7.85
C CYS A 93 9.39 -5.83 7.19
N ARG A 94 8.07 -5.73 7.01
CA ARG A 94 7.38 -4.45 6.75
C ARG A 94 6.60 -4.04 7.98
N GLN A 95 6.51 -2.74 8.22
CA GLN A 95 5.71 -2.22 9.33
C GLN A 95 4.64 -1.23 8.89
N SER A 96 3.50 -1.27 9.57
CA SER A 96 2.45 -0.27 9.46
C SER A 96 1.85 -0.01 10.83
N TYR A 97 1.65 1.25 11.18
CA TYR A 97 1.25 1.61 12.54
C TYR A 97 0.24 2.74 12.57
N ASP A 98 -0.92 2.48 13.17
CA ASP A 98 -1.91 3.50 13.48
C ASP A 98 -1.70 4.00 14.91
N ALA A 99 -1.33 5.27 15.02
CA ALA A 99 -1.08 5.92 16.31
C ALA A 99 -2.35 6.10 17.16
N SER A 100 -3.51 6.22 16.51
CA SER A 100 -4.79 6.46 17.19
C SER A 100 -5.26 5.21 17.94
N SER A 101 -5.19 4.04 17.30
CA SER A 101 -5.55 2.75 17.89
C SER A 101 -4.39 2.06 18.59
N ARG A 102 -3.15 2.60 18.44
CA ARG A 102 -1.91 1.99 18.94
C ARG A 102 -1.71 0.57 18.43
N ILE A 103 -2.07 0.34 17.18
CA ILE A 103 -1.94 -0.95 16.50
C ILE A 103 -0.73 -0.90 15.58
N LEU A 104 0.22 -1.82 15.80
CA LEU A 104 1.33 -2.09 14.91
C LEU A 104 1.08 -3.41 14.18
N ILE A 105 1.09 -3.37 12.85
CA ILE A 105 1.16 -4.54 12.00
C ILE A 105 2.60 -4.73 11.59
N ILE A 106 3.13 -5.92 11.87
CA ILE A 106 4.38 -6.41 11.29
C ILE A 106 4.03 -7.48 10.27
N THR A 107 4.44 -7.25 9.02
CA THR A 107 4.43 -8.25 7.96
C THR A 107 5.80 -8.91 7.94
N ILE A 108 5.81 -10.24 8.00
CA ILE A 108 7.00 -11.07 7.84
C ILE A 108 6.88 -11.73 6.46
N PRO A 109 7.59 -11.21 5.44
CA PRO A 109 7.59 -11.80 4.12
C PRO A 109 8.08 -13.25 4.11
N GLY A 110 7.42 -14.10 3.32
CA GLY A 110 7.99 -15.39 2.92
C GLY A 110 8.93 -15.24 1.72
N ARG A 111 9.70 -16.29 1.39
CA ARG A 111 10.67 -16.25 0.26
C ARG A 111 10.04 -15.83 -1.07
N ILE A 112 8.80 -16.24 -1.33
CA ILE A 112 8.09 -15.89 -2.56
C ILE A 112 7.77 -14.39 -2.60
N HIS A 113 7.27 -13.85 -1.49
CA HIS A 113 6.98 -12.42 -1.35
C HIS A 113 8.26 -11.56 -1.49
N ASP A 114 9.32 -11.95 -0.78
CA ASP A 114 10.63 -11.27 -0.86
C ASP A 114 11.29 -11.38 -2.24
N SER A 115 10.88 -12.34 -3.05
CA SER A 115 11.42 -12.52 -4.40
C SER A 115 10.57 -11.86 -5.49
N ALA A 116 9.25 -11.78 -5.31
CA ALA A 116 8.36 -11.22 -6.32
C ALA A 116 8.64 -9.74 -6.57
N ALA A 117 8.77 -8.92 -5.51
CA ALA A 117 9.01 -7.49 -5.66
C ALA A 117 10.34 -7.17 -6.38
N PRO A 118 11.50 -7.79 -6.04
CA PRO A 118 12.73 -7.57 -6.80
C PRO A 118 12.67 -8.01 -8.26
N HIS A 119 11.99 -9.13 -8.56
CA HIS A 119 11.86 -9.58 -9.95
C HIS A 119 11.01 -8.62 -10.78
N PHE A 120 9.89 -8.14 -10.22
CA PHE A 120 9.09 -7.11 -10.86
C PHE A 120 9.88 -5.81 -11.01
N ALA A 121 10.60 -5.38 -9.96
CA ALA A 121 11.36 -4.15 -9.97
C ALA A 121 12.46 -4.17 -11.06
N PHE A 122 13.11 -5.31 -11.28
CA PHE A 122 14.04 -5.48 -12.38
C PHE A 122 13.37 -5.34 -13.76
N ALA A 123 12.16 -5.89 -13.93
CA ALA A 123 11.41 -5.77 -15.18
C ALA A 123 10.99 -4.32 -15.45
N LEU A 124 10.49 -3.61 -14.43
CA LEU A 124 10.15 -2.19 -14.55
C LEU A 124 11.39 -1.32 -14.79
N GLN A 125 12.50 -1.58 -14.09
CA GLN A 125 13.75 -0.84 -14.31
C GLN A 125 14.27 -1.02 -15.75
N THR A 126 14.10 -2.21 -16.33
CA THR A 126 14.45 -2.46 -17.72
C THR A 126 13.60 -1.61 -18.66
N ALA A 127 12.27 -1.57 -18.43
CA ALA A 127 11.36 -0.73 -19.19
C ALA A 127 11.66 0.77 -19.05
N ILE A 128 12.05 1.22 -17.85
CA ILE A 128 12.49 2.61 -17.57
C ILE A 128 13.73 2.98 -18.40
N VAL A 129 14.72 2.09 -18.49
CA VAL A 129 15.93 2.32 -19.30
C VAL A 129 15.60 2.33 -20.79
N GLU A 130 14.78 1.37 -21.26
CA GLU A 130 14.34 1.33 -22.66
C GLU A 130 13.54 2.58 -23.06
N ALA A 131 12.92 3.23 -22.07
CA ALA A 131 12.14 4.46 -22.19
C ALA A 131 12.96 5.77 -22.09
N ASN A 132 14.28 5.70 -21.87
CA ASN A 132 15.16 6.86 -21.61
C ASN A 132 14.75 7.66 -20.34
N LEU A 133 14.28 6.96 -19.31
CA LEU A 133 13.80 7.56 -18.05
C LEU A 133 14.73 7.31 -16.85
N GLU A 134 15.87 6.65 -17.06
CA GLU A 134 16.75 6.15 -16.00
C GLU A 134 17.42 7.26 -15.18
N ASP A 135 17.74 8.39 -15.80
CA ASP A 135 18.34 9.54 -15.11
C ASP A 135 17.26 10.37 -14.37
N GLU A 136 16.01 10.27 -14.82
CA GLU A 136 14.87 11.05 -14.32
C GLU A 136 14.04 10.31 -13.26
N THR A 137 14.34 9.02 -13.03
CA THR A 137 13.62 8.15 -12.08
C THR A 137 14.58 7.46 -11.12
N GLN A 138 14.26 7.49 -9.83
CA GLN A 138 15.01 6.78 -8.80
C GLN A 138 14.17 5.67 -8.14
N ALA A 139 14.70 4.44 -8.12
CA ALA A 139 14.13 3.36 -7.31
C ALA A 139 14.48 3.57 -5.83
N THR A 140 13.48 3.59 -4.95
CA THR A 140 13.67 3.78 -3.49
C THR A 140 13.33 2.56 -2.65
N GLY A 141 12.85 1.48 -3.28
CA GLY A 141 12.64 0.20 -2.62
C GLY A 141 11.53 0.28 -1.58
N SER A 142 11.86 0.04 -0.31
CA SER A 142 10.91 -0.05 0.82
C SER A 142 10.96 1.14 1.78
N GLY A 143 11.30 2.33 1.27
CA GLY A 143 11.33 3.57 2.06
C GLY A 143 9.99 3.84 2.76
N ARG A 144 10.04 4.10 4.08
CA ARG A 144 8.84 4.36 4.88
C ARG A 144 8.27 5.74 4.54
N VAL A 145 6.97 5.81 4.29
CA VAL A 145 6.23 7.06 4.14
C VAL A 145 5.19 7.24 5.26
N LYS A 146 4.84 8.49 5.55
CA LYS A 146 3.84 8.84 6.56
C LYS A 146 2.57 9.36 5.88
N GLY A 147 1.46 8.67 6.09
CA GLY A 147 0.12 9.13 5.73
C GLY A 147 -0.58 9.88 6.86
N ASN A 148 -1.90 9.94 6.80
CA ASN A 148 -2.76 10.69 7.71
C ASN A 148 -2.69 10.15 9.15
N MET A 149 -3.05 8.88 9.37
CA MET A 149 -3.02 8.27 10.71
C MET A 149 -1.88 7.29 10.93
N CYS A 150 -1.31 6.75 9.84
CA CYS A 150 -0.29 5.72 9.91
C CYS A 150 0.88 5.94 8.95
N TYR A 151 1.98 5.23 9.18
CA TYR A 151 3.05 5.06 8.20
C TYR A 151 2.98 3.67 7.53
N LYS A 152 3.58 3.56 6.34
CA LYS A 152 3.68 2.31 5.57
C LYS A 152 5.04 2.25 4.85
N GLU A 153 5.47 1.03 4.57
CA GLU A 153 6.63 0.71 3.73
C GLU A 153 6.11 -0.04 2.49
N PRO A 154 6.46 0.38 1.26
CA PRO A 154 6.09 -0.34 0.04
C PRO A 154 6.98 -1.57 -0.16
N ASP A 155 6.57 -2.48 -1.04
CA ASP A 155 7.43 -3.60 -1.45
C ASP A 155 8.43 -3.20 -2.54
N GLY A 156 8.03 -2.27 -3.40
CA GLY A 156 8.90 -1.55 -4.32
C GLY A 156 8.32 -0.17 -4.60
N SER A 157 9.19 0.81 -4.88
CA SER A 157 8.74 2.17 -5.17
C SER A 157 9.74 2.93 -6.03
N TRP A 158 9.21 3.86 -6.82
CA TRP A 158 9.94 4.73 -7.74
C TRP A 158 9.48 6.17 -7.57
N ILE A 159 10.43 7.09 -7.65
CA ILE A 159 10.21 8.52 -7.43
C ILE A 159 10.89 9.32 -8.56
N PRO A 160 10.38 10.50 -8.94
CA PRO A 160 11.10 11.39 -9.84
C PRO A 160 12.42 11.84 -9.22
N SER A 161 13.47 11.94 -10.02
CA SER A 161 14.77 12.49 -9.61
C SER A 161 14.75 14.02 -9.45
N THR A 162 13.77 14.68 -10.08
CA THR A 162 13.63 16.15 -10.09
C THR A 162 12.24 16.59 -9.62
N PRO A 163 12.14 17.48 -8.62
CA PRO A 163 13.24 17.98 -7.79
C PRO A 163 13.91 16.84 -6.98
N PRO A 164 15.16 17.03 -6.53
CA PRO A 164 15.85 16.02 -5.73
C PRO A 164 14.98 15.53 -4.57
N PRO A 165 14.82 14.20 -4.43
CA PRO A 165 14.05 13.61 -3.35
C PRO A 165 14.50 14.05 -1.96
N THR A 166 13.52 14.16 -1.08
CA THR A 166 13.71 14.36 0.36
C THR A 166 13.13 13.17 1.12
N ASP A 167 13.40 13.07 2.42
CA ASP A 167 12.86 12.00 3.27
C ASP A 167 11.32 11.96 3.30
N ASP A 168 10.66 13.08 3.00
CA ASP A 168 9.20 13.21 2.96
C ASP A 168 8.61 13.05 1.55
N THR A 169 9.45 12.78 0.54
CA THR A 169 8.99 12.64 -0.84
C THR A 169 8.20 11.34 -1.02
N TRP A 170 6.93 11.47 -1.38
CA TRP A 170 6.08 10.34 -1.76
C TRP A 170 6.56 9.73 -3.08
N PRO A 171 6.43 8.41 -3.26
CA PRO A 171 6.68 7.78 -4.55
C PRO A 171 5.60 8.09 -5.57
N SER A 172 5.97 8.04 -6.85
CA SER A 172 5.04 8.23 -7.98
C SER A 172 4.46 6.91 -8.44
N VAL A 173 5.25 5.85 -8.38
CA VAL A 173 4.83 4.46 -8.63
C VAL A 173 5.18 3.59 -7.43
N VAL A 174 4.22 2.76 -7.02
CA VAL A 174 4.39 1.81 -5.91
C VAL A 174 4.06 0.40 -6.39
N ALA A 175 4.80 -0.60 -5.92
CA ALA A 175 4.47 -2.01 -6.07
C ALA A 175 4.14 -2.62 -4.70
N GLU A 176 3.08 -3.42 -4.64
CA GLU A 176 2.66 -4.21 -3.48
C GLU A 176 2.47 -5.67 -3.89
N VAL A 177 2.99 -6.60 -3.09
CA VAL A 177 2.95 -8.03 -3.38
C VAL A 177 2.01 -8.74 -2.42
N ALA A 178 1.16 -9.60 -2.97
CA ALA A 178 0.39 -10.58 -2.22
C ALA A 178 0.92 -11.98 -2.51
N TYR A 179 1.06 -12.80 -1.47
CA TYR A 179 1.14 -14.26 -1.63
C TYR A 179 -0.01 -14.95 -0.91
N SER A 180 -0.25 -14.62 0.37
CA SER A 180 -1.35 -15.17 1.18
C SER A 180 -2.54 -14.21 1.32
N GLU A 181 -2.43 -13.01 0.77
CA GLU A 181 -3.39 -11.94 1.04
C GLU A 181 -4.55 -11.97 0.05
N SER A 182 -5.76 -11.68 0.53
CA SER A 182 -6.92 -11.56 -0.35
C SER A 182 -6.75 -10.39 -1.33
N SER A 183 -7.32 -10.50 -2.53
CA SER A 183 -7.34 -9.38 -3.50
C SER A 183 -7.83 -8.06 -2.89
N ARG A 184 -8.85 -8.15 -2.02
CA ARG A 184 -9.40 -7.02 -1.26
C ARG A 184 -8.34 -6.29 -0.42
N ARG A 185 -7.35 -7.01 0.11
CA ARG A 185 -6.30 -6.43 0.95
C ARG A 185 -5.41 -5.48 0.16
N LEU A 186 -4.87 -5.93 -0.96
CA LEU A 186 -4.01 -5.07 -1.77
C LEU A 186 -4.76 -3.90 -2.38
N HIS A 187 -6.07 -4.04 -2.63
CA HIS A 187 -6.90 -2.89 -3.02
C HIS A 187 -7.04 -1.85 -1.90
N LEU A 188 -7.07 -2.27 -0.62
CA LEU A 188 -6.97 -1.34 0.51
C LEU A 188 -5.59 -0.70 0.60
N ASP A 189 -4.51 -1.44 0.34
CA ASP A 189 -3.16 -0.89 0.28
C ASP A 189 -3.01 0.12 -0.89
N ALA A 190 -3.51 -0.18 -2.09
CA ALA A 190 -3.58 0.77 -3.20
C ALA A 190 -4.39 2.01 -2.84
N SER A 191 -5.52 1.81 -2.16
CA SER A 191 -6.36 2.92 -1.72
C SER A 191 -5.65 3.81 -0.72
N TRP A 192 -4.89 3.20 0.18
CA TRP A 192 -4.07 3.93 1.14
C TRP A 192 -3.05 4.81 0.43
N TRP A 193 -2.28 4.26 -0.51
CA TRP A 193 -1.25 4.98 -1.26
C TRP A 193 -1.80 6.16 -2.05
N LEU A 194 -2.85 5.93 -2.83
CA LEU A 194 -3.43 6.95 -3.70
C LEU A 194 -4.15 8.05 -2.88
N ALA A 195 -4.85 7.70 -1.80
CA ALA A 195 -5.59 8.67 -0.99
C ALA A 195 -4.66 9.50 -0.10
N ASN A 196 -3.69 8.87 0.59
CA ASN A 196 -2.82 9.57 1.54
C ASN A 196 -1.74 10.42 0.85
N SER A 197 -1.33 10.07 -0.37
CA SER A 197 -0.32 10.82 -1.11
C SER A 197 -0.81 12.14 -1.70
N GLN A 198 -2.11 12.44 -1.60
CA GLN A 198 -2.73 13.65 -2.16
C GLN A 198 -2.47 13.83 -3.67
N GLY A 199 -2.37 12.72 -4.39
CA GLY A 199 -2.11 12.72 -5.84
C GLY A 199 -0.64 12.63 -6.21
N GLU A 200 0.29 12.52 -5.27
CA GLU A 200 1.70 12.29 -5.57
C GLU A 200 1.95 10.86 -6.09
N VAL A 201 1.28 9.85 -5.53
CA VAL A 201 1.26 8.50 -6.12
C VAL A 201 0.31 8.52 -7.31
N LYS A 202 0.80 8.14 -8.49
CA LYS A 202 0.05 8.10 -9.74
C LYS A 202 -0.46 6.69 -10.05
N VAL A 203 0.34 5.68 -9.76
CA VAL A 203 0.02 4.28 -10.02
C VAL A 203 0.46 3.40 -8.86
N VAL A 204 -0.40 2.45 -8.49
CA VAL A 204 -0.05 1.34 -7.61
C VAL A 204 -0.17 0.04 -8.40
N ILE A 205 0.94 -0.69 -8.53
CA ILE A 205 0.98 -2.00 -9.15
C ILE A 205 0.79 -3.07 -8.08
N LEU A 206 -0.29 -3.84 -8.20
CA LEU A 206 -0.60 -4.96 -7.33
C LEU A 206 -0.14 -6.25 -7.99
N ILE A 207 0.62 -7.06 -7.27
CA ILE A 207 1.16 -8.34 -7.75
C ILE A 207 0.61 -9.45 -6.87
N PHE A 208 -0.41 -10.13 -7.37
CA PHE A 208 -1.05 -11.25 -6.67
C PHE A 208 -0.43 -12.55 -7.12
N VAL A 209 0.25 -13.24 -6.21
CA VAL A 209 0.80 -14.57 -6.46
C VAL A 209 -0.14 -15.60 -5.82
N ASP A 210 -0.74 -16.47 -6.63
CA ASP A 210 -1.58 -17.57 -6.14
C ASP A 210 -0.70 -18.60 -5.41
N GLN A 211 -1.13 -19.08 -4.25
CA GLN A 211 -0.36 -19.99 -3.41
C GLN A 211 -0.38 -21.44 -3.87
N GLU A 212 -1.44 -21.84 -4.56
CA GLU A 212 -1.70 -23.23 -4.91
C GLU A 212 -1.47 -23.48 -6.40
N ARG A 213 -1.56 -22.43 -7.22
CA ARG A 213 -1.50 -22.51 -8.67
C ARG A 213 -0.37 -21.67 -9.21
N ALA A 214 0.16 -22.10 -10.34
CA ALA A 214 1.05 -21.27 -11.14
C ALA A 214 0.24 -20.14 -11.81
N ASN A 215 -0.15 -19.14 -11.02
CA ASN A 215 -0.92 -17.98 -11.45
C ASN A 215 -0.40 -16.73 -10.75
N ILE A 216 -0.16 -15.67 -11.53
CA ILE A 216 0.14 -14.33 -11.02
C ILE A 216 -0.74 -13.32 -11.74
N THR A 217 -1.43 -12.48 -10.97
CA THR A 217 -2.17 -11.33 -11.51
C THR A 217 -1.40 -10.05 -11.23
N PHE A 218 -1.16 -9.26 -12.27
CA PHE A 218 -0.66 -7.89 -12.19
C PHE A 218 -1.83 -6.93 -12.42
N GLU A 219 -2.09 -6.01 -11.49
CA GLU A 219 -3.09 -4.97 -11.67
C GLU A 219 -2.45 -3.60 -11.54
N SER A 220 -2.74 -2.67 -12.46
CA SER A 220 -2.40 -1.26 -12.29
C SER A 220 -3.60 -0.50 -11.76
N ILE A 221 -3.49 0.01 -10.55
CA ILE A 221 -4.53 0.81 -9.89
C ILE A 221 -4.14 2.27 -9.99
N ILE A 222 -5.03 3.08 -10.56
CA ILE A 222 -4.87 4.53 -10.70
C ILE A 222 -6.04 5.25 -10.04
N ASN A 223 -5.91 6.55 -9.85
CA ASN A 223 -7.07 7.37 -9.55
C ASN A 223 -7.90 7.60 -10.83
N SER A 224 -9.23 7.57 -10.73
CA SER A 224 -10.13 7.73 -11.89
C SER A 224 -9.86 9.03 -12.66
N GLN A 225 -9.96 8.95 -13.98
CA GLN A 225 -9.81 10.11 -14.88
C GLN A 225 -11.15 10.51 -15.52
N PRO A 226 -11.43 11.82 -15.73
CA PRO A 226 -10.60 12.95 -15.29
C PRO A 226 -10.57 13.07 -13.76
N ILE A 227 -9.44 13.54 -13.21
CA ILE A 227 -9.36 13.85 -11.77
C ILE A 227 -10.43 14.87 -11.43
N ILE A 228 -11.44 14.46 -10.66
CA ILE A 228 -12.45 15.37 -10.13
C ILE A 228 -11.80 16.09 -8.96
N THR A 229 -11.61 17.40 -9.06
CA THR A 229 -11.17 18.21 -7.93
C THR A 229 -12.38 18.61 -7.08
N LEU A 230 -12.25 18.42 -5.76
CA LEU A 230 -13.19 18.92 -4.78
C LEU A 230 -13.09 20.46 -4.71
N ARG A 231 -14.06 21.14 -4.08
CA ARG A 231 -14.08 22.62 -4.04
C ARG A 231 -12.88 23.21 -3.31
N ASN A 232 -12.22 22.42 -2.45
CA ASN A 232 -10.98 22.77 -1.77
C ASN A 232 -9.70 22.57 -2.63
N GLY A 233 -9.85 22.23 -3.92
CA GLY A 233 -8.73 22.01 -4.85
C GLY A 233 -8.08 20.63 -4.74
N ARG A 234 -8.56 19.75 -3.85
CA ARG A 234 -7.97 18.41 -3.67
C ARG A 234 -8.49 17.42 -4.71
N PRO A 235 -7.66 16.46 -5.17
CA PRO A 235 -8.13 15.34 -5.97
C PRO A 235 -9.14 14.51 -5.18
N ARG A 236 -10.30 14.25 -5.77
CA ARG A 236 -11.20 13.21 -5.27
C ARG A 236 -10.55 11.86 -5.51
N PHE A 237 -10.45 11.08 -4.44
CA PHE A 237 -9.92 9.74 -4.50
C PHE A 237 -11.01 8.75 -4.93
N GLN A 238 -10.80 8.10 -6.07
CA GLN A 238 -11.64 7.06 -6.63
C GLN A 238 -10.72 6.07 -7.37
N PRO A 239 -10.23 5.02 -6.68
CA PRO A 239 -9.32 4.07 -7.27
C PRO A 239 -10.05 3.24 -8.32
N VAL A 240 -9.40 3.02 -9.45
CA VAL A 240 -9.88 2.15 -10.53
C VAL A 240 -8.75 1.25 -11.01
N THR A 241 -9.08 -0.01 -11.32
CA THR A 241 -8.16 -0.91 -12.01
C THR A 241 -8.09 -0.50 -13.48
N ARG A 242 -6.94 0.03 -13.91
CA ARG A 242 -6.68 0.39 -15.31
C ARG A 242 -6.38 -0.85 -16.14
N GLN A 243 -5.44 -1.67 -15.69
CA GLN A 243 -5.10 -2.94 -16.33
C GLN A 243 -5.17 -4.07 -15.32
N LYS A 244 -5.50 -5.26 -15.83
CA LYS A 244 -5.45 -6.52 -15.10
C LYS A 244 -4.89 -7.58 -16.05
N ILE A 245 -3.68 -8.03 -15.78
CA ILE A 245 -2.94 -8.99 -16.60
C ILE A 245 -2.70 -10.24 -15.77
N GLU A 246 -3.23 -11.37 -16.22
CA GLU A 246 -3.07 -12.67 -15.61
C GLU A 246 -2.04 -13.49 -16.37
N VAL A 247 -0.97 -13.89 -15.69
CA VAL A 247 0.02 -14.83 -16.20
C VAL A 247 -0.19 -16.16 -15.50
N SER A 248 -0.46 -17.21 -16.25
CA SER A 248 -0.79 -18.51 -15.69
C SER A 248 -0.17 -19.67 -16.46
N ARG A 249 0.05 -20.78 -15.77
CA ARG A 249 0.50 -22.05 -16.35
C ARG A 249 -0.45 -23.17 -15.92
N PRO A 250 -1.01 -23.95 -16.85
CA PRO A 250 -1.84 -25.09 -16.50
C PRO A 250 -1.09 -26.12 -15.65
N PRO A 251 -1.81 -26.97 -14.90
CA PRO A 251 -1.21 -28.13 -14.23
C PRO A 251 -0.48 -29.03 -15.24
N GLY A 252 0.65 -29.62 -14.83
CA GLY A 252 1.48 -30.47 -15.70
C GLY A 252 2.98 -30.12 -15.66
N GLY A 253 3.37 -29.13 -14.86
CA GLY A 253 4.77 -28.77 -14.63
C GLY A 253 5.33 -27.77 -15.65
N SER A 254 6.66 -27.61 -15.66
CA SER A 254 7.36 -26.56 -16.43
C SER A 254 7.30 -26.71 -17.94
N THR A 255 6.81 -27.84 -18.46
CA THR A 255 6.63 -28.09 -19.90
C THR A 255 5.32 -27.54 -20.44
N MET A 256 4.37 -27.18 -19.57
CA MET A 256 3.09 -26.62 -19.98
C MET A 256 3.26 -25.19 -20.49
N PRO A 257 2.51 -24.79 -21.54
CA PRO A 257 2.60 -23.43 -22.08
C PRO A 257 2.16 -22.41 -21.04
N VAL A 258 2.91 -21.30 -20.96
CA VAL A 258 2.54 -20.15 -20.13
C VAL A 258 1.65 -19.22 -20.95
N SER A 259 0.50 -18.85 -20.40
CA SER A 259 -0.42 -17.87 -20.96
C SER A 259 -0.30 -16.52 -20.24
N CYS A 260 -0.51 -15.44 -20.98
CA CYS A 260 -0.64 -14.07 -20.46
C CYS A 260 -1.91 -13.47 -21.05
N VAL A 261 -2.85 -13.06 -20.19
CA VAL A 261 -4.19 -12.59 -20.61
C VAL A 261 -4.58 -11.32 -19.84
N PRO A 262 -4.89 -10.20 -20.52
CA PRO A 262 -4.64 -9.97 -21.95
C PRO A 262 -3.13 -10.02 -22.26
N ALA A 263 -2.80 -10.36 -23.50
CA ALA A 263 -1.41 -10.41 -23.97
C ALA A 263 -0.94 -8.99 -24.35
N GLU A 264 -0.92 -8.09 -23.38
CA GLU A 264 -0.50 -6.70 -23.53
C GLU A 264 0.62 -6.33 -22.54
N PRO A 265 1.40 -5.27 -22.82
CA PRO A 265 2.36 -4.74 -21.85
C PRO A 265 1.66 -4.18 -20.61
N LEU A 266 2.33 -4.27 -19.46
CA LEU A 266 1.94 -3.48 -18.29
C LEU A 266 2.48 -2.07 -18.46
N HIS A 267 1.58 -1.11 -18.62
CA HIS A 267 1.90 0.27 -18.98
C HIS A 267 2.10 1.14 -17.75
N VAL A 268 3.15 1.97 -17.78
CA VAL A 268 3.39 3.07 -16.83
C VAL A 268 3.86 4.29 -17.62
N SER A 269 3.08 5.38 -17.62
CA SER A 269 3.40 6.53 -18.47
C SER A 269 4.54 7.39 -17.91
N CYS A 270 5.13 8.22 -18.77
CA CYS A 270 6.08 9.26 -18.37
C CYS A 270 5.50 10.18 -17.31
N GLU A 271 4.27 10.67 -17.50
CA GLU A 271 3.59 11.55 -16.55
C GLU A 271 3.34 10.86 -15.21
N GLU A 272 3.13 9.55 -15.22
CA GLU A 272 2.96 8.76 -14.02
C GLU A 272 4.26 8.60 -13.25
N LEU A 273 5.37 8.30 -13.93
CA LEU A 273 6.70 8.15 -13.32
C LEU A 273 7.28 9.49 -12.88
N LEU A 274 7.25 10.49 -13.75
CA LEU A 274 7.99 11.76 -13.61
C LEU A 274 7.14 12.90 -13.05
N ARG A 275 5.81 12.76 -13.01
CA ARG A 275 4.87 13.83 -12.64
C ARG A 275 4.94 15.08 -13.53
N ARG A 276 5.46 14.93 -14.74
CA ARG A 276 5.55 15.96 -15.78
C ARG A 276 5.37 15.33 -17.16
N ALA A 277 5.06 16.16 -18.15
CA ALA A 277 5.05 15.71 -19.54
C ALA A 277 6.43 15.20 -19.97
N PRO A 278 6.49 14.22 -20.89
CA PRO A 278 7.74 13.73 -21.44
C PRO A 278 8.45 14.80 -22.26
N VAL A 279 9.77 14.75 -22.25
CA VAL A 279 10.65 15.53 -23.13
C VAL A 279 11.40 14.53 -24.02
N PRO A 280 11.37 14.67 -25.36
CA PRO A 280 12.10 13.75 -26.23
C PRO A 280 13.58 13.62 -25.83
N PRO A 281 14.14 12.40 -25.75
CA PRO A 281 13.61 11.14 -26.30
C PRO A 281 12.78 10.28 -25.32
N GLU A 282 12.33 10.81 -24.18
CA GLU A 282 11.53 10.08 -23.20
C GLU A 282 10.25 9.48 -23.82
N THR A 283 9.99 8.21 -23.50
CA THR A 283 8.76 7.49 -23.89
C THR A 283 8.17 6.74 -22.70
N ASP A 284 6.95 6.22 -22.81
CA ASP A 284 6.33 5.48 -21.71
C ASP A 284 7.08 4.18 -21.38
N ALA A 285 7.07 3.78 -20.11
CA ALA A 285 7.71 2.57 -19.61
C ALA A 285 6.75 1.38 -19.69
N ASP A 286 6.75 0.71 -20.84
CA ASP A 286 5.95 -0.49 -21.07
C ASP A 286 6.71 -1.76 -20.68
N ILE A 287 6.25 -2.48 -19.65
CA ILE A 287 6.80 -3.79 -19.32
C ILE A 287 6.22 -4.83 -20.29
N PRO A 288 7.02 -5.43 -21.19
CA PRO A 288 6.48 -6.30 -22.22
C PRO A 288 5.95 -7.61 -21.63
N VAL A 289 4.98 -8.22 -22.32
CA VAL A 289 4.38 -9.53 -21.97
C VAL A 289 5.45 -10.58 -21.63
N GLN A 290 6.52 -10.63 -22.42
CA GLN A 290 7.60 -11.59 -22.20
C GLN A 290 8.36 -11.37 -20.89
N SER A 291 8.46 -10.13 -20.43
CA SER A 291 9.05 -9.79 -19.13
C SER A 291 8.13 -10.18 -17.98
N LEU A 292 6.81 -9.99 -18.10
CA LEU A 292 5.82 -10.47 -17.13
C LEU A 292 5.85 -12.00 -17.01
N ILE A 293 5.92 -12.72 -18.14
CA ILE A 293 6.10 -14.18 -18.19
C ILE A 293 7.40 -14.61 -17.49
N LYS A 294 8.51 -13.88 -17.72
CA LYS A 294 9.80 -14.14 -17.06
C LYS A 294 9.69 -13.95 -15.55
N VAL A 295 9.05 -12.87 -15.09
CA VAL A 295 8.80 -12.63 -13.65
C VAL A 295 8.01 -13.79 -13.05
N ALA A 296 6.89 -14.17 -13.68
CA ALA A 296 6.05 -15.26 -13.19
C ALA A 296 6.78 -16.60 -13.13
N THR A 297 7.51 -16.95 -14.19
CA THR A 297 8.28 -18.20 -14.24
C THR A 297 9.34 -18.26 -13.14
N LYS A 298 10.03 -17.15 -12.86
CA LYS A 298 11.03 -17.09 -11.77
C LYS A 298 10.38 -17.28 -10.40
N ILE A 299 9.18 -16.73 -10.19
CA ILE A 299 8.42 -16.88 -8.94
C ILE A 299 7.94 -18.33 -8.76
N TRP A 300 7.38 -18.95 -9.80
CA TRP A 300 6.90 -20.35 -9.72
C TRP A 300 8.04 -21.35 -9.44
N ASN A 301 9.23 -21.11 -9.98
CA ASN A 301 10.41 -21.92 -9.67
C ASN A 301 10.77 -21.90 -8.17
N ILE A 302 10.45 -20.82 -7.45
CA ILE A 302 10.63 -20.70 -5.99
C ILE A 302 9.48 -21.37 -5.25
N GLN A 303 8.26 -21.28 -5.78
CA GLN A 303 7.06 -21.88 -5.22
C GLN A 303 7.01 -23.41 -5.37
N HIS A 304 7.85 -23.98 -6.25
CA HIS A 304 7.87 -25.42 -6.58
C HIS A 304 6.56 -25.92 -7.22
N VAL A 305 5.89 -25.07 -7.99
CA VAL A 305 4.74 -25.41 -8.85
C VAL A 305 5.12 -25.34 -10.32
#